data_AF-A0AAU7RFB5-F1
#
_entry.id   AF-A0AAU7RFB5-F1
#
_cell.length_a   1.000
_cell.length_b   1.000
_cell.length_c   1.000
_cell.angle_alpha   90.00
_cell.angle_beta   90.00
_cell.angle_gamma   90.00
#
_symmetry.space_group_name_H-M   'P 1'
#
loop_
_entity.id
_entity.type
_entity.pdbx_description
1 polymer ?
#
loop_
_entity_poly.entity_id
_entity_poly.type
_entity_poly.pdbx_seq_one_letter_code
_entity_poly.pdbx_strand_id
1 'polypeptide(L)'
;MLAPLAERYGEDGSDDEPERLHADGLSETRGGPVGLLRDLQDLYLLATLVDATWTVVEQAGSALRDKELLSAVEKCQAETQQQISWLKTRMKQAAPQALLVAE
;
A
#
# COMPACT_ATOMS: atom_id res chain seq x y z
N MET A 1 -2.47 -14.36 9.61
CA MET A 1 -3.22 -14.69 8.37
C MET A 1 -2.26 -14.97 7.22
N LEU A 2 -1.28 -14.10 6.95
CA LEU A 2 -0.35 -14.29 5.83
C LEU A 2 0.82 -15.25 6.13
N ALA A 3 1.25 -15.39 7.39
CA ALA A 3 2.40 -16.23 7.76
C ALA A 3 2.33 -17.69 7.22
N PRO A 4 1.20 -18.42 7.27
CA PRO A 4 1.12 -19.75 6.67
C PRO A 4 1.25 -19.76 5.13
N LEU A 5 0.82 -18.69 4.46
CA LEU A 5 0.96 -18.54 3.01
C LEU A 5 2.41 -18.21 2.64
N ALA A 6 3.07 -17.35 3.41
CA ALA A 6 4.48 -17.03 3.28
C ALA A 6 5.36 -18.28 3.46
N GLU A 7 5.09 -19.11 4.48
CA GLU A 7 5.80 -20.39 4.67
C GLU A 7 5.60 -21.36 3.50
N ARG A 8 4.39 -21.39 2.89
CA ARG A 8 4.06 -22.28 1.77
C ARG A 8 4.71 -21.85 0.45
N TYR A 9 4.67 -20.56 0.14
CA TYR A 9 5.13 -20.02 -1.15
C TYR A 9 6.57 -19.51 -1.12
N GLY A 10 7.15 -19.36 0.08
CA GLY A 10 8.49 -18.81 0.31
C GLY A 10 8.47 -17.29 0.43
N GLU A 11 9.35 -16.77 1.30
CA GLU A 11 9.75 -15.37 1.33
C GLU A 11 11.17 -15.33 0.76
N ASP A 12 11.35 -14.77 -0.43
CA ASP A 12 12.70 -14.48 -0.93
C ASP A 12 13.10 -13.12 -0.34
N GLY A 13 13.98 -13.15 0.66
CA GLY A 13 14.49 -11.94 1.33
C GLY A 13 15.64 -11.28 0.56
N SER A 14 15.79 -11.57 -0.73
CA SER A 14 16.81 -10.96 -1.57
C SER A 14 16.40 -9.53 -1.96
N ASP A 15 17.33 -8.59 -1.80
CA ASP A 15 17.25 -7.15 -2.16
C ASP A 15 17.02 -6.88 -3.67
N ASP A 16 16.58 -7.87 -4.44
CA ASP A 16 16.24 -7.73 -5.87
C ASP A 16 14.81 -7.19 -6.07
N GLU A 17 14.08 -6.89 -4.99
CA GLU A 17 12.87 -6.06 -5.07
C GLU A 17 13.25 -4.69 -5.65
N PRO A 18 12.52 -4.18 -6.66
CA PRO A 18 12.88 -2.92 -7.28
C PRO A 18 12.90 -1.81 -6.22
N GLU A 19 14.03 -1.08 -6.12
CA GLU A 19 14.36 0.01 -5.18
C GLU A 19 13.24 1.04 -4.93
N ARG A 20 12.22 1.08 -5.81
CA ARG A 20 11.01 1.91 -5.70
C ARG A 20 10.11 1.56 -4.51
N LEU A 21 10.33 0.44 -3.82
CA LEU A 21 9.45 -0.13 -2.79
C LEU A 21 9.89 0.09 -1.35
N HIS A 22 10.98 0.81 -1.08
CA HIS A 22 11.39 1.02 0.30
C HIS A 22 10.46 2.01 1.01
N ALA A 23 9.68 1.47 1.96
CA ALA A 23 8.96 2.25 2.96
C ALA A 23 9.89 3.10 3.85
N ASP A 24 11.21 3.02 3.67
CA ASP A 24 12.21 3.91 4.27
C ASP A 24 11.88 5.39 4.04
N GLY A 25 11.23 5.74 2.91
CA GLY A 25 10.72 7.10 2.69
C GLY A 25 9.59 7.53 3.64
N LEU A 26 9.04 6.61 4.43
CA LEU A 26 8.02 6.79 5.46
C LEU A 26 8.55 6.53 6.87
N SER A 27 9.86 6.34 7.06
CA SER A 27 10.44 6.09 8.40
C SER A 27 10.28 7.31 9.33
N GLU A 28 10.14 8.50 8.74
CA GLU A 28 9.91 9.77 9.45
C GLU A 28 8.83 10.58 8.75
N THR A 29 8.03 11.32 9.54
CA THR A 29 7.02 12.24 9.00
C THR A 29 7.65 13.59 8.67
N ARG A 30 7.29 14.15 7.52
CA ARG A 30 7.75 15.48 7.12
C ARG A 30 7.02 16.57 7.90
N GLY A 31 7.75 17.64 8.21
CA GLY A 31 7.21 18.78 8.96
C GLY A 31 6.24 19.65 8.16
N GLY A 32 5.24 20.19 8.86
CA GLY A 32 4.34 21.22 8.34
C GLY A 32 3.27 20.72 7.36
N PRO A 33 2.36 21.61 6.93
CA PRO A 33 1.22 21.25 6.08
C PRO A 33 1.59 20.62 4.72
N VAL A 34 2.66 21.12 4.07
CA VAL A 34 3.17 20.56 2.81
C VAL A 34 3.83 19.20 3.04
N GLY A 35 4.55 19.03 4.16
CA GLY A 35 5.13 17.75 4.56
C GLY A 35 4.07 16.67 4.70
N LEU A 36 3.00 16.95 5.45
CA LEU A 36 1.85 16.05 5.57
C LEU A 36 1.25 15.68 4.21
N LEU A 37 1.10 16.65 3.30
CA LEU A 37 0.56 16.37 1.96
C LEU A 37 1.47 15.41 1.16
N ARG A 38 2.79 15.53 1.30
CA ARG A 38 3.76 14.62 0.66
C ARG A 38 3.73 13.23 1.28
N ASP A 39 3.65 13.13 2.61
CA ASP A 39 3.53 11.84 3.29
C ASP A 39 2.24 11.10 2.87
N LEU A 40 1.13 11.82 2.74
CA LEU A 40 -0.13 11.26 2.23
C LEU A 40 -0.03 10.81 0.76
N GLN A 41 0.74 11.51 -0.08
CA GLN A 41 0.98 11.11 -1.47
C GLN A 41 1.83 9.84 -1.55
N ASP A 42 2.91 9.76 -0.76
CA ASP A 42 3.78 8.59 -0.70
C ASP A 42 3.00 7.35 -0.21
N LEU A 43 2.22 7.50 0.86
CA LEU A 43 1.33 6.44 1.35
C LEU A 43 0.29 6.01 0.30
N TYR A 44 -0.28 6.96 -0.45
CA TYR A 44 -1.24 6.65 -1.51
C TYR A 44 -0.60 5.83 -2.65
N LEU A 45 0.63 6.16 -3.03
CA LEU A 45 1.37 5.41 -4.04
C LEU A 45 1.69 3.99 -3.58
N LEU A 46 2.17 3.83 -2.34
CA LEU A 46 2.44 2.49 -1.79
C LEU A 46 1.16 1.65 -1.65
N ALA A 47 0.08 2.22 -1.12
CA ALA A 47 -1.19 1.50 -1.00
C ALA A 47 -1.74 1.06 -2.38
N THR A 48 -1.61 1.93 -3.39
CA THR A 48 -2.02 1.59 -4.77
C THR A 48 -1.16 0.46 -5.35
N LEU A 49 0.14 0.44 -5.05
CA LEU A 49 1.02 -0.65 -5.43
C LEU A 49 0.61 -1.96 -4.74
N VAL A 50 0.28 -1.93 -3.45
CA VAL A 50 -0.22 -3.10 -2.71
C VAL A 50 -1.53 -3.63 -3.33
N ASP A 51 -2.48 -2.77 -3.70
CA ASP A 51 -3.73 -3.18 -4.39
C ASP A 51 -3.46 -3.82 -5.77
N ALA A 52 -2.50 -3.28 -6.52
CA ALA A 52 -2.05 -3.89 -7.77
C ALA A 52 -1.39 -5.26 -7.54
N THR A 53 -0.57 -5.40 -6.49
CA THR A 53 0.02 -6.68 -6.08
C THR A 53 -1.06 -7.70 -5.73
N TRP A 54 -2.10 -7.31 -4.97
CA TRP A 54 -3.23 -8.19 -4.68
C TRP A 54 -3.93 -8.68 -5.95
N THR A 55 -4.10 -7.81 -6.93
CA THR A 55 -4.66 -8.18 -8.24
C THR A 55 -3.82 -9.27 -8.92
N VAL A 56 -2.49 -9.17 -8.90
CA VAL A 56 -1.61 -10.19 -9.48
C VAL A 56 -1.67 -11.51 -8.70
N VAL A 57 -1.66 -11.43 -7.37
CA VAL A 57 -1.75 -12.62 -6.49
C VAL A 57 -3.10 -13.32 -6.64
N GLU A 58 -4.20 -12.59 -6.86
CA GLU A 58 -5.53 -13.16 -7.14
C GLU A 58 -5.51 -14.06 -8.39
N GLN A 59 -4.83 -13.62 -9.45
CA GLN A 59 -4.71 -14.41 -10.69
C GLN A 59 -3.93 -15.71 -10.44
N ALA A 60 -2.83 -15.64 -9.69
CA ALA A 60 -2.05 -16.82 -9.31
C ALA A 60 -2.87 -17.79 -8.43
N GLY A 61 -3.54 -17.27 -7.40
CA GLY A 61 -4.40 -18.08 -6.52
C GLY A 61 -5.55 -18.74 -7.27
N SER A 62 -6.14 -18.04 -8.25
CA SER A 62 -7.19 -18.58 -9.12
C SER A 62 -6.69 -19.72 -10.01
N ALA A 63 -5.50 -19.57 -10.62
CA ALA A 63 -4.87 -20.60 -11.44
C ALA A 63 -4.53 -21.87 -10.62
N LEU A 64 -4.05 -21.68 -9.40
CA LEU A 64 -3.72 -22.76 -8.45
C LEU A 64 -4.95 -23.36 -7.75
N ARG A 65 -6.10 -22.69 -7.81
CA ARG A 65 -7.31 -23.00 -7.04
C ARG A 65 -7.06 -23.02 -5.52
N ASP A 66 -6.13 -22.19 -5.06
CA ASP A 66 -5.80 -22.07 -3.63
C ASP A 66 -6.84 -21.19 -2.92
N LYS A 67 -7.82 -21.84 -2.27
CA LYS A 67 -8.90 -21.15 -1.56
C LYS A 67 -8.43 -20.34 -0.35
N GLU A 68 -7.34 -20.78 0.29
CA GLU A 68 -6.79 -20.08 1.45
C GLU A 68 -6.12 -18.78 1.00
N LEU A 69 -5.34 -18.84 -0.08
CA LEU A 69 -4.74 -17.66 -0.70
C LEU A 69 -5.81 -16.68 -1.18
N LEU A 70 -6.83 -17.16 -1.90
CA LEU A 70 -7.91 -16.31 -2.40
C LEU A 70 -8.70 -15.62 -1.28
N SER A 71 -8.95 -16.32 -0.16
CA SER A 71 -9.61 -15.71 1.00
C SER A 71 -8.74 -14.62 1.66
N ALA A 72 -7.43 -14.82 1.70
CA ALA A 72 -6.51 -13.81 2.20
C ALA A 72 -6.47 -12.58 1.27
N VAL A 73 -6.43 -12.80 -0.05
CA VAL A 73 -6.48 -11.74 -1.06
C VAL A 73 -7.75 -10.91 -0.93
N GLU A 74 -8.93 -11.55 -0.92
CA GLU A 74 -10.23 -10.86 -0.82
C GLU A 74 -10.26 -9.91 0.39
N LYS A 75 -9.83 -10.40 1.56
CA LYS A 75 -9.81 -9.60 2.77
C LYS A 75 -8.78 -8.46 2.69
N CYS A 76 -7.54 -8.75 2.33
CA CYS A 76 -6.47 -7.74 2.34
C CYS A 76 -6.70 -6.67 1.27
N GLN A 77 -7.24 -7.04 0.10
CA GLN A 77 -7.54 -6.11 -0.96
C GLN A 77 -8.67 -5.16 -0.57
N ALA A 78 -9.74 -5.66 0.05
CA ALA A 78 -10.82 -4.82 0.55
C ALA A 78 -10.34 -3.80 1.59
N GLU A 79 -9.49 -4.22 2.54
CA GLU A 79 -8.85 -3.33 3.52
C GLU A 79 -7.96 -2.28 2.82
N THR A 80 -7.15 -2.69 1.85
CA THR A 80 -6.26 -1.79 1.08
C THR A 80 -7.06 -0.74 0.30
N GLN A 81 -8.17 -1.13 -0.35
CA GLN A 81 -9.05 -0.21 -1.06
C GLN A 81 -9.71 0.81 -0.14
N GLN A 82 -10.07 0.41 1.08
CA GLN A 82 -10.57 1.33 2.09
C GLN A 82 -9.49 2.36 2.48
N GLN A 83 -8.24 1.93 2.67
CA GLN A 83 -7.12 2.82 2.96
C GLN A 83 -6.86 3.81 1.81
N ILE A 84 -6.85 3.34 0.56
CA ILE A 84 -6.71 4.19 -0.64
C ILE A 84 -7.79 5.28 -0.68
N SER A 85 -9.04 4.90 -0.43
CA SER A 85 -10.18 5.83 -0.40
C SER A 85 -10.02 6.89 0.69
N TRP A 86 -9.60 6.47 1.88
CA TRP A 86 -9.33 7.38 2.99
C TRP A 86 -8.18 8.34 2.69
N LEU A 87 -7.06 7.84 2.16
CA LEU A 87 -5.89 8.64 1.78
C LEU A 87 -6.26 9.72 0.76
N LYS A 88 -7.02 9.34 -0.28
CA LYS A 88 -7.54 10.27 -1.29
C LYS A 88 -8.43 11.36 -0.68
N THR A 89 -9.28 10.98 0.27
CA THR A 89 -10.14 11.92 0.99
C THR A 89 -9.32 12.89 1.84
N ARG A 90 -8.32 12.39 2.57
CA ARG A 90 -7.43 13.22 3.40
C ARG A 90 -6.57 14.18 2.58
N MET A 91 -6.01 13.74 1.46
CA MET A 91 -5.27 14.63 0.55
C MET A 91 -6.15 15.78 0.07
N LYS A 92 -7.40 15.49 -0.34
CA LYS A 92 -8.35 16.54 -0.76
C LYS A 92 -8.66 17.53 0.35
N GLN A 93 -8.76 17.06 1.60
CA GLN A 93 -9.01 17.92 2.76
C GLN A 93 -7.80 18.76 3.16
N ALA A 94 -6.58 18.24 3.03
CA ALA A 94 -5.36 18.93 3.44
C ALA A 94 -4.79 19.88 2.38
N ALA A 95 -5.05 19.60 1.09
CA ALA A 95 -4.44 20.34 -0.02
C ALA A 95 -4.69 21.85 0.00
N PRO A 96 -5.91 22.38 0.25
CA PRO A 96 -6.12 23.83 0.26
C PRO A 96 -5.26 24.54 1.31
N GLN A 97 -5.19 23.99 2.51
CA GLN A 97 -4.48 24.56 3.66
C GLN A 97 -2.98 24.44 3.45
N ALA A 98 -2.52 23.28 2.95
CA ALA A 98 -1.13 23.06 2.65
C ALA A 98 -0.60 23.94 1.51
N LEU A 99 -1.42 24.23 0.49
CA LEU A 99 -0.98 24.95 -0.71
C LEU A 99 -1.24 26.46 -0.67
N LEU A 100 -2.19 26.93 0.16
CA LEU A 100 -2.55 28.36 0.22
C LEU A 100 -2.05 29.07 1.47
N VAL A 101 -1.78 28.35 2.56
CA VAL A 101 -1.43 28.93 3.87
C VAL A 101 0.03 28.66 4.26
N ALA A 102 0.72 27.77 3.56
CA ALA A 102 2.15 27.55 3.78
C ALA A 102 2.96 28.72 3.19
N GLU A 103 3.31 29.69 4.04
CA GLU A 103 4.42 30.62 3.84
C GLU A 103 5.77 29.95 4.17
#